data_AF-A0A2E5NGK9-F1
#
_entry.id   AF-A0A2E5NGK9-F1
#
_cell.length_a   1.000
_cell.length_b   1.000
_cell.length_c   1.000
_cell.angle_alpha   90.00
_cell.angle_beta   90.00
_cell.angle_gamma   90.00
#
_symmetry.space_group_name_H-M   'P 1'
#
loop_
_entity.id
_entity.type
_entity.pdbx_description
1 polymer ?
#
loop_
_entity_poly.entity_id
_entity_poly.type
_entity_poly.pdbx_seq_one_letter_code
_entity_poly.pdbx_strand_id
1 'polypeptide(L)'
;MSIGAGILGLSAIGLIGGTVLEYASKVFRVNGNPLVDSIDELLPQTQCGQCGHPGCHPYAEAIAKGEAINRCPPGGQATIDRIANLLGIQSLGLDADENIIEQDLVALIVEEECIGCTKCIQACPVDAIVGSNKLMHTVITDDCTGCDLCVDPCPVDCIEMVPRPKAPDSQKPEHPDLISSDRFGRVDLQPESPCIRCGACATVCPVHLQPQLMLFALKGGALNHAVHEGLTDCVECAACNAVCPSHIPLAEWFHLGRFQAEQVSVERQLSSEARERFKTRNTRLQRIAAEQDLKRAARKAKSGEALEKARKAREAAS
;
A
#
# COMPACT_ATOMS: atom_id res chain seq x y z
N MET A 1 33.53 37.26 -45.52
CA MET A 1 32.66 36.05 -45.59
C MET A 1 32.55 35.31 -44.24
N SER A 2 33.57 35.33 -43.38
CA SER A 2 33.59 34.61 -42.09
C SER A 2 32.63 35.17 -41.02
N ILE A 3 32.43 36.48 -40.95
CA ILE A 3 31.58 37.11 -39.92
C ILE A 3 30.09 36.78 -40.12
N GLY A 4 29.61 36.75 -41.38
CA GLY A 4 28.21 36.46 -41.69
C GLY A 4 27.79 35.02 -41.34
N ALA A 5 28.69 34.05 -41.50
CA ALA A 5 28.45 32.66 -41.12
C ALA A 5 28.31 32.50 -39.60
N GLY A 6 29.10 33.26 -38.82
CA GLY A 6 29.00 33.27 -37.36
C GLY A 6 27.66 33.83 -36.87
N ILE A 7 27.20 34.94 -37.46
CA ILE A 7 25.91 35.56 -37.10
C ILE A 7 24.73 34.63 -37.42
N LEU A 8 24.75 33.98 -38.59
CA LEU A 8 23.72 33.01 -38.98
C LEU A 8 23.70 31.78 -38.07
N GLY A 9 24.88 31.26 -37.70
CA GLY A 9 24.99 30.12 -36.77
C GLY A 9 24.42 30.44 -35.40
N LEU A 10 24.78 31.58 -34.81
CA LEU A 10 24.28 32.00 -33.50
C LEU A 10 22.77 32.27 -33.52
N SER A 11 22.26 32.88 -34.58
CA SER A 11 20.82 33.14 -34.73
C SER A 11 20.01 31.85 -34.86
N ALA A 12 20.53 30.86 -35.59
CA ALA A 12 19.90 29.55 -35.73
C ALA A 12 19.85 28.79 -34.39
N ILE A 13 20.94 28.82 -33.62
CA ILE A 13 20.99 28.20 -32.29
C ILE A 13 20.00 28.88 -31.33
N GLY A 14 19.91 30.21 -31.37
CA GLY A 14 18.94 30.96 -30.56
C GLY A 14 17.48 30.62 -30.90
N LEU A 15 17.15 30.49 -32.19
CA LEU A 15 15.82 30.08 -32.65
C LEU A 15 15.49 28.64 -32.24
N ILE A 16 16.44 27.72 -32.38
CA ILE A 16 16.25 26.32 -31.96
C ILE A 16 16.10 26.25 -30.44
N GLY A 17 16.95 26.93 -29.68
CA GLY A 17 16.86 26.97 -28.22
C GLY A 17 15.54 27.59 -27.73
N GLY A 18 15.14 28.71 -28.32
CA GLY A 18 13.89 29.39 -27.97
C GLY A 18 12.65 28.54 -28.28
N THR A 19 12.61 27.89 -29.44
CA THR A 19 11.49 26.99 -29.80
C THR A 19 11.42 25.76 -28.91
N VAL A 20 12.57 25.18 -28.52
CA VAL A 20 12.64 24.06 -27.56
C VAL A 20 12.17 24.48 -26.17
N LEU A 21 12.62 25.65 -25.67
CA LEU A 21 12.20 26.16 -24.35
C LEU A 21 10.71 26.51 -24.31
N GLU A 22 10.19 27.13 -25.37
CA GLU A 22 8.76 27.46 -25.51
C GLU A 22 7.89 26.20 -25.57
N TYR A 23 8.34 25.17 -26.31
CA TYR A 23 7.65 23.88 -26.35
C TYR A 23 7.67 23.18 -24.99
N ALA A 24 8.83 23.16 -24.32
CA ALA A 24 8.96 22.58 -22.98
C ALA A 24 8.06 23.31 -21.97
N SER A 25 8.03 24.65 -21.98
CA SER A 25 7.19 25.44 -21.08
C SER A 25 5.69 25.13 -21.24
N LYS A 26 5.23 24.89 -22.48
CA LYS A 26 3.83 24.52 -22.75
C LYS A 26 3.50 23.09 -22.34
N VAL A 27 4.41 22.14 -22.55
CA VAL A 27 4.19 20.72 -22.20
C VAL A 27 4.23 20.48 -20.69
N PHE A 28 5.09 21.18 -19.97
CA PHE A 28 5.25 21.03 -18.51
C PHE A 28 4.44 22.04 -17.70
N ARG A 29 3.45 22.70 -18.30
CA ARG A 29 2.60 23.66 -17.59
C ARG A 29 1.63 22.92 -16.67
N VAL A 30 1.95 22.88 -15.37
CA VAL A 30 1.05 22.37 -14.33
C VAL A 30 -0.08 23.39 -14.13
N ASN A 31 -1.34 22.96 -14.27
CA ASN A 31 -2.50 23.82 -14.01
C ASN A 31 -2.83 23.74 -12.51
N GLY A 32 -2.34 24.69 -11.71
CA GLY A 32 -2.56 24.73 -10.26
C GLY A 32 -1.36 25.32 -9.51
N ASN A 33 -1.51 25.57 -8.21
CA ASN A 33 -0.36 25.84 -7.34
C ASN A 33 0.14 24.50 -6.80
N PRO A 34 1.28 23.95 -7.28
CA PRO A 34 1.74 22.62 -6.91
C PRO A 34 1.98 22.45 -5.40
N LEU A 35 2.21 23.57 -4.69
CA LEU A 35 2.38 23.58 -3.25
C LEU A 35 1.05 23.34 -2.51
N VAL A 36 -0.08 23.83 -3.05
CA VAL A 36 -1.41 23.56 -2.49
C VAL A 36 -1.74 22.07 -2.63
N ASP A 37 -1.53 21.51 -3.81
CA ASP A 37 -1.76 20.08 -4.07
C ASP A 37 -0.92 19.20 -3.11
N SER A 38 0.34 19.58 -2.91
CA SER A 38 1.25 18.86 -2.00
C SER A 38 0.82 18.94 -0.54
N ILE A 39 0.25 20.07 -0.09
CA ILE A 39 -0.27 20.20 1.28
C ILE A 39 -1.58 19.43 1.42
N ASP A 40 -2.46 19.51 0.42
CA ASP A 40 -3.74 18.80 0.41
C ASP A 40 -3.52 17.29 0.54
N GLU A 41 -2.57 16.71 -0.22
CA GLU A 41 -2.19 15.30 -0.10
C GLU A 41 -1.71 14.89 1.31
N LEU A 42 -1.17 15.82 2.10
CA LEU A 42 -0.72 15.54 3.47
C LEU A 42 -1.84 15.68 4.52
N LEU A 43 -2.95 16.34 4.18
CA LEU A 43 -4.11 16.47 5.04
C LEU A 43 -4.90 15.15 5.10
N PRO A 44 -5.67 14.90 6.19
CA PRO A 44 -6.36 13.63 6.38
C PRO A 44 -7.57 13.42 5.44
N GLN A 45 -7.89 14.37 4.56
CA GLN A 45 -8.97 14.29 3.57
C GLN A 45 -10.37 13.99 4.14
N THR A 46 -10.60 14.32 5.42
CA THR A 46 -11.88 14.07 6.11
C THR A 46 -12.97 15.08 5.75
N GLN A 47 -12.61 16.22 5.15
CA GLN A 47 -13.52 17.31 4.78
C GLN A 47 -14.47 17.78 5.92
N CYS A 48 -14.05 17.63 7.19
CA CYS A 48 -14.92 17.82 8.35
C CYS A 48 -15.09 19.26 8.81
N GLY A 49 -14.24 20.18 8.36
CA GLY A 49 -14.29 21.61 8.69
C GLY A 49 -13.98 22.02 10.13
N GLN A 50 -13.49 21.11 10.97
CA GLN A 50 -13.06 21.40 12.34
C GLN A 50 -11.91 22.43 12.42
N CYS A 51 -11.17 22.62 11.32
CA CYS A 51 -10.13 23.65 11.21
C CYS A 51 -10.65 25.05 10.85
N GLY A 52 -11.97 25.22 10.72
CA GLY A 52 -12.60 26.49 10.33
C GLY A 52 -12.69 26.73 8.81
N HIS A 53 -12.26 25.77 8.00
CA HIS A 53 -12.34 25.81 6.53
C HIS A 53 -13.36 24.80 5.99
N PRO A 54 -14.02 25.05 4.85
CA PRO A 54 -15.06 24.14 4.31
C PRO A 54 -14.52 22.79 3.79
N GLY A 55 -13.21 22.54 3.87
CA GLY A 55 -12.56 21.30 3.46
C GLY A 55 -11.04 21.38 3.56
N CYS A 56 -10.37 20.27 3.25
CA CYS A 56 -8.92 20.11 3.23
C CYS A 56 -8.27 21.00 2.17
N HIS A 57 -8.79 21.04 0.94
CA HIS A 57 -8.18 21.85 -0.13
C HIS A 57 -8.23 23.36 0.15
N PRO A 58 -9.34 23.97 0.61
CA PRO A 58 -9.37 25.36 1.06
C PRO A 58 -8.39 25.65 2.20
N TYR A 59 -8.23 24.72 3.15
CA TYR A 59 -7.23 24.85 4.21
C TYR A 59 -5.79 24.76 3.68
N ALA A 60 -5.52 23.86 2.71
CA ALA A 60 -4.23 23.77 2.03
C ALA A 60 -3.89 25.06 1.28
N GLU A 61 -4.87 25.69 0.62
CA GLU A 61 -4.71 27.03 0.02
C GLU A 61 -4.37 28.10 1.05
N ALA A 62 -5.00 28.06 2.22
CA ALA A 62 -4.77 29.01 3.29
C ALA A 62 -3.36 28.84 3.89
N ILE A 63 -2.92 27.60 4.11
CA ILE A 63 -1.54 27.28 4.52
C ILE A 63 -0.55 27.80 3.48
N ALA A 64 -0.81 27.56 2.20
CA ALA A 64 0.04 28.05 1.11
C ALA A 64 0.15 29.59 1.07
N LYS A 65 -0.85 30.30 1.59
CA LYS A 65 -0.88 31.77 1.74
C LYS A 65 -0.25 32.26 3.06
N GLY A 66 0.20 31.35 3.93
CA GLY A 66 0.88 31.66 5.19
C GLY A 66 0.01 31.57 6.44
N GLU A 67 -1.15 30.90 6.39
CA GLU A 67 -1.93 30.58 7.58
C GLU A 67 -1.23 29.51 8.45
N ALA A 68 -1.61 29.42 9.73
CA ALA A 68 -1.05 28.48 10.69
C ALA A 68 -1.37 27.01 10.32
N ILE A 69 -0.35 26.15 10.37
CA ILE A 69 -0.41 24.73 9.93
C ILE A 69 -1.05 23.78 10.97
N ASN A 70 -1.24 24.27 12.19
CA ASN A 70 -1.57 23.51 13.39
C ASN A 70 -3.05 23.55 13.76
N ARG A 71 -3.95 23.88 12.81
CA ARG A 71 -5.40 23.99 13.04
C ARG A 71 -6.18 22.73 12.67
N CYS A 72 -5.54 21.60 12.40
CA CYS A 72 -6.20 20.38 11.97
C CYS A 72 -6.25 19.31 13.08
N PRO A 73 -7.28 19.31 13.95
CA PRO A 73 -7.48 18.27 14.96
C PRO A 73 -7.41 16.83 14.43
N PRO A 74 -8.11 16.45 13.34
CA PRO A 74 -8.12 15.06 12.89
C PRO A 74 -6.77 14.60 12.32
N GLY A 75 -5.94 15.53 11.85
CA GLY A 75 -4.60 15.23 11.36
C GLY A 75 -3.58 15.01 12.49
N GLY A 76 -3.85 15.58 13.68
CA GLY A 76 -2.95 15.53 14.83
C GLY A 76 -1.54 16.08 14.57
N GLN A 77 -0.64 15.87 15.53
CA GLN A 77 0.74 16.36 15.46
C GLN A 77 1.52 15.78 14.27
N ALA A 78 1.27 14.51 13.91
CA ALA A 78 1.94 13.87 12.78
C ALA A 78 1.68 14.58 11.44
N THR A 79 0.47 15.13 11.25
CA THR A 79 0.16 15.90 10.03
C THR A 79 0.87 17.24 10.03
N ILE A 80 0.92 17.91 11.18
CA ILE A 80 1.64 19.18 11.35
C ILE A 80 3.12 19.01 11.04
N ASP A 81 3.76 17.96 11.58
CA ASP A 81 5.18 17.70 11.37
C ASP A 81 5.50 17.46 9.88
N ARG A 82 4.64 16.72 9.17
CA ARG A 82 4.80 16.48 7.73
C ARG A 82 4.68 17.78 6.93
N ILE A 83 3.71 18.63 7.25
CA ILE A 83 3.52 19.91 6.57
C ILE A 83 4.67 20.88 6.90
N ALA A 84 5.13 20.91 8.15
CA ALA A 84 6.28 21.71 8.57
C ALA A 84 7.56 21.32 7.82
N ASN A 85 7.80 20.02 7.66
CA ASN A 85 8.91 19.48 6.86
C ASN A 85 8.80 19.87 5.38
N LEU A 86 7.59 19.82 4.80
CA LEU A 86 7.36 20.22 3.41
C LEU A 86 7.63 21.71 3.18
N LEU A 87 7.20 22.56 4.12
CA LEU A 87 7.34 24.02 4.04
C LEU A 87 8.70 24.53 4.53
N GLY A 88 9.52 23.68 5.16
CA GLY A 88 10.82 24.06 5.72
C GLY A 88 10.70 24.98 6.93
N ILE A 89 9.62 24.89 7.70
CA ILE A 89 9.36 25.70 8.90
C ILE A 89 9.41 24.85 10.17
N GLN A 90 9.51 25.49 11.34
CA GLN A 90 9.44 24.78 12.62
C GLN A 90 8.03 24.23 12.83
N SER A 91 7.93 22.99 13.33
CA SER A 91 6.66 22.40 13.73
C SER A 91 6.11 23.12 14.96
N LEU A 92 4.87 23.61 14.86
CA LEU A 92 4.13 24.16 15.98
C LEU A 92 3.37 23.02 16.69
N GLY A 93 3.09 23.20 17.98
CA GLY A 93 2.12 22.33 18.66
C GLY A 93 0.72 22.55 18.08
N LEU A 94 -0.11 21.51 18.05
CA LEU A 94 -1.53 21.61 17.64
C LEU A 94 -2.23 22.76 18.41
N ASP A 95 -2.86 23.70 17.69
CA ASP A 95 -3.71 24.76 18.25
C ASP A 95 -5.06 24.13 18.67
N ALA A 96 -5.00 23.23 19.64
CA ALA A 96 -6.16 22.75 20.38
C ALA A 96 -6.08 23.37 21.77
N ASP A 97 -7.18 23.97 22.24
CA ASP A 97 -7.31 24.33 23.66
C ASP A 97 -6.89 23.12 24.50
N GLU A 98 -6.02 23.32 25.50
CA GLU A 98 -5.40 22.25 26.30
C GLU A 98 -6.42 21.30 26.99
N ASN A 99 -7.72 21.66 26.98
CA ASN A 99 -8.85 20.84 27.44
C ASN A 99 -9.42 19.84 26.40
N ILE A 100 -8.90 19.79 25.16
CA ILE A 100 -9.43 18.96 24.05
C ILE A 100 -8.63 17.64 23.88
N ILE A 101 -7.65 17.35 24.74
CA ILE A 101 -6.86 16.11 24.66
C ILE A 101 -7.70 14.86 24.99
N GLU A 102 -8.88 14.97 25.60
CA GLU A 102 -9.51 13.80 26.24
C GLU A 102 -10.75 13.19 25.62
N GLN A 103 -11.27 13.64 24.47
CA GLN A 103 -12.38 12.93 23.86
C GLN A 103 -12.23 12.88 22.34
N ASP A 104 -11.45 11.90 21.85
CA ASP A 104 -11.65 11.33 20.52
C ASP A 104 -13.08 10.81 20.50
N LEU A 105 -14.05 11.62 20.08
CA LEU A 105 -15.47 11.30 20.15
C LEU A 105 -15.91 10.55 18.88
N VAL A 106 -16.79 9.57 19.06
CA VAL A 106 -17.49 8.88 17.97
C VAL A 106 -18.99 8.99 18.18
N ALA A 107 -19.73 9.05 17.07
CA ALA A 107 -21.17 8.96 17.11
C ALA A 107 -21.59 7.52 17.45
N LEU A 108 -22.53 7.37 18.38
CA LEU A 108 -23.21 6.11 18.68
C LEU A 108 -24.71 6.32 18.48
N ILE A 109 -25.33 5.41 17.74
CA ILE A 109 -26.78 5.45 17.50
C ILE A 109 -27.46 4.61 18.57
N VAL A 110 -28.37 5.22 19.34
CA VAL A 110 -29.20 4.51 20.31
C VAL A 110 -30.20 3.65 19.55
N GLU A 111 -29.94 2.36 19.56
CA GLU A 111 -30.63 1.33 18.78
C GLU A 111 -32.16 1.34 18.99
N GLU A 112 -32.59 1.55 20.23
CA GLU A 112 -34.00 1.52 20.63
C GLU A 112 -34.82 2.70 20.10
N GLU A 113 -34.17 3.82 19.77
CA GLU A 113 -34.81 5.07 19.36
C GLU A 113 -34.71 5.31 17.84
N CYS A 114 -33.85 4.57 17.15
CA CYS A 114 -33.58 4.76 15.73
C CYS A 114 -34.74 4.26 14.85
N ILE A 115 -35.42 5.19 14.17
CA ILE A 115 -36.54 4.88 13.26
C ILE A 115 -36.12 4.54 11.81
N GLY A 116 -34.83 4.53 11.49
CA GLY A 116 -34.36 4.21 10.14
C GLY A 116 -34.64 5.29 9.08
N CYS A 117 -34.56 6.59 9.41
CA CYS A 117 -34.90 7.71 8.50
C CYS A 117 -33.85 8.04 7.41
N THR A 118 -32.68 7.41 7.42
CA THR A 118 -31.52 7.60 6.52
C THR A 118 -30.89 9.00 6.42
N LYS A 119 -31.36 10.01 7.17
CA LYS A 119 -30.81 11.37 7.12
C LYS A 119 -29.37 11.47 7.62
N CYS A 120 -29.03 10.69 8.64
CA CYS A 120 -27.67 10.63 9.18
C CYS A 120 -26.66 10.06 8.17
N ILE A 121 -27.05 9.07 7.35
CA ILE A 121 -26.22 8.51 6.26
C ILE A 121 -25.88 9.61 5.25
N GLN A 122 -26.88 10.39 4.83
CA GLN A 122 -26.68 11.48 3.86
C GLN A 122 -25.79 12.61 4.38
N ALA A 123 -25.75 12.80 5.70
CA ALA A 123 -24.94 13.82 6.35
C ALA A 123 -23.51 13.37 6.66
N CYS A 124 -23.23 12.07 6.63
CA CYS A 124 -21.92 11.53 6.99
C CYS A 124 -20.93 11.69 5.81
N PRO A 125 -19.86 12.49 5.92
CA PRO A 125 -18.92 12.72 4.82
C PRO A 125 -18.00 11.52 4.52
N VAL A 126 -17.90 10.58 5.46
CA VAL A 126 -17.01 9.40 5.40
C VAL A 126 -17.77 8.08 5.31
N ASP A 127 -19.09 8.12 5.15
CA ASP A 127 -19.96 6.95 5.08
C ASP A 127 -19.80 5.96 6.27
N ALA A 128 -19.47 6.46 7.46
CA ALA A 128 -19.29 5.64 8.67
C ALA A 128 -20.60 5.07 9.24
N ILE A 129 -21.77 5.47 8.72
CA ILE A 129 -23.09 5.04 9.22
C ILE A 129 -23.67 4.01 8.25
N VAL A 130 -23.98 2.82 8.78
CA VAL A 130 -24.54 1.71 8.01
C VAL A 130 -25.98 1.44 8.43
N GLY A 131 -26.86 1.24 7.46
CA GLY A 131 -28.21 0.73 7.67
C GLY A 131 -29.08 0.94 6.43
N SER A 132 -30.40 0.97 6.61
CA SER A 132 -31.35 1.05 5.51
C SER A 132 -32.66 1.70 5.95
N ASN A 133 -33.47 2.13 4.98
CA ASN A 133 -34.74 2.78 5.28
C ASN A 133 -35.65 1.87 6.13
N LYS A 134 -36.18 2.41 7.24
CA LYS A 134 -36.98 1.72 8.25
C LYS A 134 -36.26 0.57 8.97
N LEU A 135 -34.94 0.49 8.85
CA LEU A 135 -34.10 -0.41 9.61
C LEU A 135 -33.16 0.41 10.48
N MET A 136 -32.77 -0.19 11.60
CA MET A 136 -31.84 0.41 12.54
C MET A 136 -30.50 0.68 11.86
N HIS A 137 -29.95 1.86 12.12
CA HIS A 137 -28.60 2.22 11.68
C HIS A 137 -27.60 1.97 12.81
N THR A 138 -26.36 1.72 12.44
CA THR A 138 -25.22 1.60 13.35
C THR A 138 -24.03 2.39 12.81
N VAL A 139 -23.09 2.75 13.68
CA VAL A 139 -21.89 3.49 13.31
C VAL A 139 -20.69 2.56 13.36
N ILE A 140 -19.93 2.49 12.27
CA ILE A 140 -18.61 1.87 12.25
C ILE A 140 -17.66 2.85 12.97
N THR A 141 -17.40 2.58 14.24
CA THR A 141 -16.61 3.47 15.10
C THR A 141 -15.25 3.81 14.47
N ASP A 142 -14.55 2.84 13.88
CA ASP A 142 -13.23 3.01 13.26
C ASP A 142 -13.20 4.05 12.12
N ASP A 143 -14.29 4.14 11.34
CA ASP A 143 -14.39 5.07 10.22
C ASP A 143 -14.98 6.44 10.64
N CYS A 144 -15.59 6.51 11.82
CA CYS A 144 -16.19 7.74 12.34
C CYS A 144 -15.10 8.76 12.70
N THR A 145 -15.19 9.96 12.13
CA THR A 145 -14.24 11.07 12.37
C THR A 145 -14.60 11.97 13.54
N GLY A 146 -15.74 11.72 14.21
CA GLY A 146 -16.21 12.55 15.32
C GLY A 146 -16.69 13.95 14.90
N CYS A 147 -17.10 14.13 13.64
CA CYS A 147 -17.43 15.43 13.06
C CYS A 147 -18.81 16.00 13.41
N ASP A 148 -19.62 15.31 14.23
CA ASP A 148 -20.98 15.70 14.71
C ASP A 148 -22.07 16.05 13.67
N LEU A 149 -21.75 16.15 12.38
CA LEU A 149 -22.69 16.51 11.29
C LEU A 149 -23.96 15.64 11.20
N CYS A 150 -23.96 14.44 11.79
CA CYS A 150 -25.09 13.52 11.77
C CYS A 150 -26.13 13.77 12.87
N VAL A 151 -25.81 14.55 13.90
CA VAL A 151 -26.67 14.82 15.06
C VAL A 151 -27.87 15.68 14.65
N ASP A 152 -27.62 16.89 14.12
CA ASP A 152 -28.69 17.85 13.76
C ASP A 152 -29.73 17.31 12.75
N PRO A 153 -29.35 16.50 11.73
CA PRO A 153 -30.32 15.92 10.80
C PRO A 153 -31.23 14.85 11.40
N CYS A 154 -30.90 14.31 12.58
CA CYS A 154 -31.65 13.21 13.20
C CYS A 154 -33.01 13.70 13.75
N PRO A 155 -34.16 13.24 13.21
CA PRO A 155 -35.47 13.73 13.61
C PRO A 155 -35.96 13.20 14.97
N VAL A 156 -35.29 12.17 15.49
CA VAL A 156 -35.59 11.51 16.77
C VAL A 156 -34.45 11.67 17.78
N ASP A 157 -33.41 12.43 17.41
CA ASP A 157 -32.27 12.75 18.27
C ASP A 157 -31.57 11.54 18.92
N CYS A 158 -31.56 10.40 18.23
CA CYS A 158 -31.04 9.13 18.75
C CYS A 158 -29.51 8.96 18.62
N ILE A 159 -28.73 10.05 18.53
CA ILE A 159 -27.28 9.99 18.28
C ILE A 159 -26.53 10.66 19.41
N GLU A 160 -25.69 9.88 20.09
CA GLU A 160 -24.86 10.37 21.19
C GLU A 160 -23.39 10.44 20.75
N MET A 161 -22.71 11.53 21.11
CA MET A 161 -21.26 11.64 20.95
C MET A 161 -20.59 11.09 22.20
N VAL A 162 -19.99 9.91 22.07
CA VAL A 162 -19.31 9.21 23.16
C VAL A 162 -17.82 9.17 22.89
N PRO A 163 -16.96 9.17 23.92
CA PRO A 163 -15.55 8.90 23.72
C PRO A 163 -15.39 7.58 22.98
N ARG A 164 -14.63 7.59 21.89
CA ARG A 164 -14.18 6.41 21.16
C ARG A 164 -13.73 5.43 22.22
N PRO A 165 -14.27 4.21 22.22
CA PRO A 165 -13.75 3.16 23.05
C PRO A 165 -12.32 2.90 22.59
N LYS A 166 -11.36 3.66 23.14
CA LYS A 166 -9.94 3.37 22.99
C LYS A 166 -9.79 1.98 23.57
N ALA A 167 -9.28 1.06 22.75
CA ALA A 167 -8.71 -0.13 23.35
C ALA A 167 -7.72 0.34 24.43
N PRO A 168 -7.71 -0.26 25.63
CA PRO A 168 -6.80 0.18 26.70
C PRO A 168 -5.38 0.27 26.12
N ASP A 169 -4.65 1.34 26.43
CA ASP A 169 -3.32 1.73 25.91
C ASP A 169 -2.28 0.58 25.86
N SER A 170 -2.57 -0.54 26.51
CA SER A 170 -1.95 -1.86 26.32
C SER A 170 -1.85 -2.39 24.87
N GLN A 171 -2.46 -1.74 23.87
CA GLN A 171 -2.40 -2.21 22.47
C GLN A 171 -1.28 -1.58 21.62
N LYS A 172 -0.41 -0.75 22.19
CA LYS A 172 0.91 -0.55 21.59
C LYS A 172 1.87 -1.54 22.25
N PRO A 173 2.16 -2.70 21.61
CA PRO A 173 3.10 -3.63 22.21
C PRO A 173 4.46 -2.93 22.30
N GLU A 174 4.95 -2.74 23.53
CA GLU A 174 6.29 -2.20 23.78
C GLU A 174 7.40 -3.13 23.23
N HIS A 175 7.02 -4.35 22.81
CA HIS A 175 7.91 -5.36 22.27
C HIS A 175 7.38 -5.97 20.96
N PRO A 176 8.23 -6.15 19.92
CA PRO A 176 7.84 -6.65 18.60
C PRO A 176 7.37 -8.12 18.57
N ASP A 177 7.31 -8.80 19.72
CA ASP A 177 7.03 -10.23 19.81
C ASP A 177 5.62 -10.56 20.37
N LEU A 178 4.78 -9.56 20.65
CA LEU A 178 3.41 -9.77 21.19
C LEU A 178 2.39 -9.84 20.05
N ILE A 179 1.74 -11.00 19.86
CA ILE A 179 0.61 -11.19 18.94
C ILE A 179 -0.71 -11.35 19.72
N SER A 180 -1.80 -10.96 19.06
CA SER A 180 -3.23 -11.01 19.44
C SER A 180 -3.71 -12.09 20.45
N SER A 181 -3.08 -13.26 20.51
CA SER A 181 -3.42 -14.35 21.44
C SER A 181 -3.15 -14.01 22.90
N ASP A 182 -2.25 -13.08 23.18
CA ASP A 182 -1.79 -12.77 24.54
C ASP A 182 -2.66 -11.71 25.25
N ARG A 183 -3.82 -11.37 24.67
CA ARG A 183 -4.77 -10.37 25.22
C ARG A 183 -5.39 -10.78 26.56
N PHE A 184 -5.28 -12.03 26.98
CA PHE A 184 -5.83 -12.52 28.24
C PHE A 184 -4.74 -12.69 29.31
N GLY A 185 -4.31 -11.55 29.87
CA GLY A 185 -3.57 -11.50 31.13
C GLY A 185 -2.06 -11.44 30.99
N ARG A 186 -1.42 -10.72 31.90
CA ARG A 186 0.04 -10.72 32.08
C ARG A 186 0.49 -12.16 32.35
N VAL A 187 0.98 -12.83 31.31
CA VAL A 187 1.63 -14.13 31.45
C VAL A 187 3.04 -13.85 31.96
N ASP A 188 3.37 -14.35 33.15
CA ASP A 188 4.77 -14.51 33.55
C ASP A 188 5.41 -15.47 32.55
N LEU A 189 6.10 -14.92 31.54
CA LEU A 189 6.77 -15.70 30.50
C LEU A 189 7.89 -16.52 31.15
N GLN A 190 7.61 -17.79 31.40
CA GLN A 190 8.66 -18.73 31.79
C GLN A 190 9.64 -18.86 30.63
N PRO A 191 10.96 -18.84 30.89
CA PRO A 191 11.96 -18.89 29.84
C PRO A 191 11.82 -20.18 29.02
N GLU A 192 11.91 -20.05 27.69
CA GLU A 192 11.86 -21.21 26.81
C GLU A 192 12.94 -22.23 27.17
N SER A 193 12.58 -23.51 27.16
CA SER A 193 13.53 -24.61 27.36
C SER A 193 13.58 -25.51 26.12
N PRO A 194 14.66 -26.28 25.93
CA PRO A 194 14.77 -27.19 24.79
C PRO A 194 13.63 -28.22 24.74
N CYS A 195 13.19 -28.54 23.52
CA CYS A 195 12.12 -29.52 23.31
C CYS A 195 12.50 -30.90 23.85
N ILE A 196 11.73 -31.40 24.82
CA ILE A 196 11.90 -32.75 25.40
C ILE A 196 11.17 -33.86 24.63
N ARG A 197 10.57 -33.53 23.47
CA ARG A 197 9.83 -34.47 22.60
C ARG A 197 8.72 -35.27 23.32
N CYS A 198 7.98 -34.63 24.23
CA CYS A 198 6.94 -35.30 25.03
C CYS A 198 5.68 -35.73 24.24
N GLY A 199 5.46 -35.23 23.03
CA GLY A 199 4.29 -35.60 22.21
C GLY A 199 3.01 -34.79 22.45
N ALA A 200 2.92 -34.01 23.55
CA ALA A 200 1.68 -33.33 23.96
C ALA A 200 1.06 -32.41 22.89
N CYS A 201 1.88 -31.69 22.12
CA CYS A 201 1.37 -30.82 21.06
C CYS A 201 0.73 -31.57 19.89
N ALA A 202 1.07 -32.85 19.65
CA ALA A 202 0.41 -33.66 18.62
C ALA A 202 -0.97 -34.15 19.10
N THR A 203 -1.12 -34.46 20.39
CA THR A 203 -2.38 -34.98 20.93
C THR A 203 -3.48 -33.92 21.01
N VAL A 204 -3.10 -32.64 21.11
CA VAL A 204 -4.05 -31.52 21.16
C VAL A 204 -4.32 -30.89 19.78
N CYS A 205 -3.60 -31.31 18.73
CA CYS A 205 -3.72 -30.67 17.42
C CYS A 205 -5.09 -30.96 16.77
N PRO A 206 -5.91 -29.93 16.48
CA PRO A 206 -7.26 -30.13 15.93
C PRO A 206 -7.27 -30.64 14.48
N VAL A 207 -6.16 -30.46 13.76
CA VAL A 207 -5.96 -30.91 12.37
C VAL A 207 -4.99 -32.10 12.29
N HIS A 208 -4.71 -32.76 13.42
CA HIS A 208 -3.91 -33.99 13.49
C HIS A 208 -2.51 -33.90 12.86
N LEU A 209 -1.89 -32.71 12.90
CA LEU A 209 -0.50 -32.52 12.50
C LEU A 209 0.48 -33.09 13.52
N GLN A 210 1.76 -33.16 13.14
CA GLN A 210 2.85 -33.53 14.03
C GLN A 210 3.77 -32.33 14.32
N PRO A 211 3.38 -31.41 15.24
CA PRO A 211 4.13 -30.20 15.54
C PRO A 211 5.60 -30.41 15.90
N GLN A 212 5.97 -31.57 16.46
CA GLN A 212 7.36 -31.83 16.83
C GLN A 212 8.27 -31.99 15.61
N LEU A 213 7.79 -32.62 14.53
CA LEU A 213 8.56 -32.78 13.29
C LEU A 213 8.66 -31.45 12.55
N MET A 214 7.56 -30.71 12.48
CA MET A 214 7.53 -29.36 11.92
C MET A 214 8.50 -28.41 12.64
N LEU A 215 8.48 -28.39 13.97
CA LEU A 215 9.37 -27.56 14.77
C LEU A 215 10.84 -27.95 14.55
N PHE A 216 11.14 -29.24 14.49
CA PHE A 216 12.49 -29.73 14.21
C PHE A 216 12.97 -29.32 12.81
N ALA A 217 12.09 -29.43 11.80
CA ALA A 217 12.39 -29.00 10.44
C ALA A 217 12.62 -27.48 10.36
N LEU A 218 11.80 -26.66 11.02
CA LEU A 218 11.95 -25.22 11.05
C LEU A 218 13.21 -24.76 11.78
N LYS A 219 13.47 -25.27 13.00
CA LYS A 219 14.72 -24.97 13.72
C LYS A 219 15.96 -25.46 12.98
N GLY A 220 15.82 -26.48 12.14
CA GLY A 220 16.87 -26.97 11.24
C GLY A 220 16.99 -26.21 9.91
N GLY A 221 16.19 -25.17 9.66
CA GLY A 221 16.17 -24.42 8.39
C GLY A 221 15.60 -25.19 7.20
N ALA A 222 15.01 -26.36 7.42
CA ALA A 222 14.45 -27.23 6.39
C ALA A 222 12.99 -26.87 6.08
N LEU A 223 12.76 -25.67 5.55
CA LEU A 223 11.41 -25.14 5.28
C LEU A 223 10.56 -26.05 4.39
N ASN A 224 11.13 -26.60 3.32
CA ASN A 224 10.41 -27.53 2.42
C ASN A 224 9.97 -28.81 3.14
N HIS A 225 10.77 -29.28 4.10
CA HIS A 225 10.41 -30.44 4.90
C HIS A 225 9.27 -30.09 5.85
N ALA A 226 9.31 -28.91 6.49
CA ALA A 226 8.21 -28.44 7.32
C ALA A 226 6.89 -28.32 6.53
N VAL A 227 6.93 -27.84 5.29
CA VAL A 227 5.77 -27.82 4.38
C VAL A 227 5.25 -29.23 4.11
N HIS A 228 6.14 -30.20 3.86
CA HIS A 228 5.74 -31.60 3.66
C HIS A 228 5.11 -32.23 4.92
N GLU A 229 5.54 -31.82 6.11
CA GLU A 229 4.95 -32.21 7.40
C GLU A 229 3.60 -31.50 7.70
N GLY A 230 3.09 -30.68 6.78
CA GLY A 230 1.78 -30.02 6.89
C GLY A 230 1.81 -28.61 7.47
N LEU A 231 2.95 -27.89 7.39
CA LEU A 231 3.06 -26.49 7.85
C LEU A 231 2.00 -25.56 7.25
N THR A 232 1.62 -25.77 5.99
CA THR A 232 0.61 -24.95 5.31
C THR A 232 -0.81 -25.23 5.80
N ASP A 233 -1.05 -26.40 6.40
CA ASP A 233 -2.35 -26.86 6.88
C ASP A 233 -2.62 -26.44 8.33
N CYS A 234 -1.63 -25.85 9.00
CA CYS A 234 -1.77 -25.33 10.35
C CYS A 234 -2.81 -24.20 10.40
N VAL A 235 -3.80 -24.33 11.29
CA VAL A 235 -4.88 -23.35 11.51
C VAL A 235 -4.56 -22.31 12.59
N GLU A 236 -3.33 -22.28 13.09
CA GLU A 236 -2.84 -21.25 14.03
C GLU A 236 -3.65 -21.11 15.34
N CYS A 237 -4.31 -22.18 15.78
CA CYS A 237 -5.12 -22.19 17.01
C CYS A 237 -4.32 -22.09 18.33
N ALA A 238 -2.99 -22.16 18.27
CA ALA A 238 -2.07 -22.14 19.42
C ALA A 238 -2.28 -23.20 20.53
N ALA A 239 -3.10 -24.22 20.31
CA ALA A 239 -3.30 -25.31 21.28
C ALA A 239 -2.00 -26.01 21.68
N CYS A 240 -1.04 -26.09 20.74
CA CYS A 240 0.29 -26.64 20.99
C CYS A 240 1.14 -25.82 21.97
N ASN A 241 0.96 -24.48 22.03
CA ASN A 241 1.67 -23.61 22.97
C ASN A 241 1.19 -23.86 24.39
N ALA A 242 -0.13 -23.92 24.57
CA ALA A 242 -0.77 -24.09 25.87
C ALA A 242 -0.36 -25.40 26.58
N VAL A 243 -0.10 -26.47 25.81
CA VAL A 243 0.26 -27.78 26.38
C VAL A 243 1.77 -28.04 26.42
N CYS A 244 2.60 -27.10 25.96
CA CYS A 244 4.04 -27.32 25.85
C CYS A 244 4.71 -27.20 27.24
N PRO A 245 5.25 -28.29 27.82
CA PRO A 245 5.94 -28.21 29.12
C PRO A 245 7.28 -27.47 29.02
N SER A 246 7.79 -27.29 27.81
CA SER A 246 9.03 -26.56 27.55
C SER A 246 8.80 -25.06 27.31
N HIS A 247 7.55 -24.59 27.35
CA HIS A 247 7.16 -23.21 27.05
C HIS A 247 7.66 -22.73 25.68
N ILE A 248 7.67 -23.63 24.70
CA ILE A 248 8.08 -23.29 23.33
C ILE A 248 6.90 -22.61 22.63
N PRO A 249 7.09 -21.45 21.98
CA PRO A 249 6.07 -20.78 21.19
C PRO A 249 5.90 -21.46 19.81
N LEU A 250 5.31 -22.66 19.78
CA LEU A 250 5.18 -23.46 18.55
C LEU A 250 4.37 -22.74 17.46
N ALA A 251 3.27 -22.09 17.82
CA ALA A 251 2.38 -21.40 16.88
C ALA A 251 3.11 -20.25 16.15
N GLU A 252 3.99 -19.55 16.84
CA GLU A 252 4.79 -18.44 16.35
C GLU A 252 5.84 -18.94 15.36
N TRP A 253 6.53 -20.04 15.70
CA TRP A 253 7.42 -20.74 14.75
C TRP A 253 6.67 -21.16 13.49
N PHE A 254 5.44 -21.64 13.62
CA PHE A 254 4.64 -22.09 12.47
C PHE A 254 4.10 -20.92 11.65
N HIS A 255 3.62 -19.85 12.27
CA HIS A 255 3.18 -18.64 11.59
C HIS A 255 4.34 -18.01 10.80
N LEU A 256 5.51 -17.83 11.43
CA LEU A 256 6.71 -17.36 10.74
C LEU A 256 7.11 -18.29 9.59
N GLY A 257 7.07 -19.60 9.82
CA GLY A 257 7.34 -20.60 8.79
C GLY A 257 6.37 -20.53 7.62
N ARG A 258 5.07 -20.35 7.86
CA ARG A 258 4.04 -20.21 6.81
C ARG A 258 4.27 -18.96 5.98
N PHE A 259 4.54 -17.83 6.64
CA PHE A 259 4.89 -16.58 5.96
C PHE A 259 6.13 -16.74 5.07
N GLN A 260 7.19 -17.39 5.58
CA GLN A 260 8.39 -17.71 4.77
C GLN A 260 8.07 -18.63 3.59
N ALA A 261 7.25 -19.67 3.80
CA ALA A 261 6.85 -20.60 2.75
C ALA A 261 6.04 -19.89 1.65
N GLU A 262 5.15 -18.97 2.03
CA GLU A 262 4.38 -18.16 1.11
C GLU A 262 5.29 -17.28 0.26
N GLN A 263 6.23 -16.55 0.87
CA GLN A 263 7.20 -15.72 0.15
C GLN A 263 8.01 -16.53 -0.88
N VAL A 264 8.53 -17.70 -0.47
CA VAL A 264 9.28 -18.59 -1.36
C VAL A 264 8.40 -19.11 -2.50
N SER A 265 7.13 -19.40 -2.23
CA SER A 265 6.19 -19.87 -3.26
C SER A 265 5.89 -18.78 -4.31
N VAL A 266 5.71 -17.53 -3.86
CA VAL A 266 5.48 -16.37 -4.72
C VAL A 266 6.71 -16.10 -5.59
N GLU A 267 7.91 -16.08 -5.00
CA GLU A 267 9.15 -15.88 -5.75
C GLU A 267 9.34 -16.98 -6.82
N ARG A 268 9.03 -18.23 -6.47
CA ARG A 268 9.11 -19.36 -7.40
C ARG A 268 8.13 -19.21 -8.56
N GLN A 269 6.90 -18.77 -8.32
CA GLN A 269 5.91 -18.49 -9.35
C GLN A 269 6.40 -17.39 -10.30
N LEU A 270 6.85 -16.25 -9.76
CA LEU A 270 7.38 -15.13 -10.54
C LEU A 270 8.59 -15.55 -11.39
N SER A 271 9.50 -16.34 -10.83
CA SER A 271 10.66 -16.89 -11.56
C SER A 271 10.23 -17.83 -12.69
N SER A 272 9.21 -18.66 -12.47
CA SER A 272 8.68 -19.57 -13.49
C SER A 272 8.04 -18.80 -14.66
N GLU A 273 7.22 -17.78 -14.35
CA GLU A 273 6.60 -16.93 -15.37
C GLU A 273 7.65 -16.14 -16.16
N ALA A 274 8.66 -15.58 -15.49
CA ALA A 274 9.75 -14.87 -16.15
C ALA A 274 10.51 -15.80 -17.12
N ARG A 275 10.75 -17.06 -16.72
CA ARG A 275 11.38 -18.07 -17.58
C ARG A 275 10.53 -18.39 -18.80
N GLU A 276 9.22 -18.48 -18.67
CA GLU A 276 8.32 -18.70 -19.79
C GLU A 276 8.27 -17.50 -20.74
N ARG A 277 8.18 -16.29 -20.20
CA ARG A 277 8.23 -15.04 -21.00
C ARG A 277 9.54 -14.97 -21.80
N PHE A 278 10.66 -15.32 -21.18
CA PHE A 278 11.96 -15.37 -21.86
C PHE A 278 12.00 -16.40 -22.98
N LYS A 279 11.53 -17.64 -22.73
CA LYS A 279 11.43 -18.70 -23.75
C LYS A 279 10.60 -18.24 -24.94
N THR A 280 9.41 -17.69 -24.70
CA THR A 280 8.49 -17.19 -25.75
C THR A 280 9.12 -16.07 -26.56
N ARG A 281 9.77 -15.10 -25.90
CA ARG A 281 10.50 -14.03 -26.58
C ARG A 281 11.61 -14.60 -27.48
N ASN A 282 12.38 -15.56 -26.99
CA ASN A 282 13.51 -16.12 -27.72
C ASN A 282 13.05 -16.91 -28.96
N THR A 283 12.00 -17.73 -28.83
CA THR A 283 11.38 -18.42 -29.97
C THR A 283 10.87 -17.44 -31.03
N ARG A 284 10.26 -16.32 -30.61
CA ARG A 284 9.82 -15.26 -31.53
C ARG A 284 11.00 -14.62 -32.27
N LEU A 285 12.09 -14.32 -31.57
CA LEU A 285 13.29 -13.74 -32.17
C LEU A 285 13.96 -14.71 -33.15
N GLN A 286 14.04 -16.00 -32.81
CA GLN A 286 14.55 -17.04 -33.70
C GLN A 286 13.73 -17.15 -34.99
N ARG A 287 12.39 -17.10 -34.90
CA ARG A 287 11.52 -17.09 -36.09
C ARG A 287 11.77 -15.86 -36.97
N ILE A 288 11.84 -14.67 -36.37
CA ILE A 288 12.11 -13.42 -37.11
C ILE A 288 13.50 -13.47 -37.78
N ALA A 289 14.52 -13.95 -37.08
CA ALA A 289 15.87 -14.10 -37.63
C ALA A 289 15.89 -15.08 -38.82
N ALA A 290 15.26 -16.25 -38.68
CA ALA A 290 15.15 -17.22 -39.76
C ALA A 290 14.41 -16.65 -40.99
N GLU A 291 13.30 -15.94 -40.78
CA GLU A 291 12.58 -15.25 -41.86
C GLU A 291 13.46 -14.17 -42.55
N GLN A 292 14.25 -13.42 -41.78
CA GLN A 292 15.18 -12.42 -42.32
C GLN A 292 16.32 -13.06 -43.11
N ASP A 293 16.89 -14.16 -42.63
CA ASP A 293 17.97 -14.86 -43.30
C ASP A 293 17.50 -15.50 -44.61
N LEU A 294 16.28 -16.06 -44.65
CA LEU A 294 15.65 -16.50 -45.89
C LEU A 294 15.46 -15.34 -46.88
N LYS A 295 14.98 -14.18 -46.40
CA LYS A 295 14.86 -12.96 -47.24
C LYS A 295 16.21 -12.48 -47.76
N ARG A 296 17.27 -12.53 -46.95
CA ARG A 296 18.64 -12.17 -47.35
C ARG A 296 19.21 -13.15 -48.37
N ALA A 297 19.03 -14.44 -48.17
CA ALA A 297 19.45 -15.48 -49.11
C ALA A 297 18.75 -15.32 -50.47
N ALA A 298 17.43 -15.08 -50.47
CA ALA A 298 16.66 -14.81 -51.69
C ALA A 298 17.13 -13.54 -52.43
N ARG A 299 17.45 -12.47 -51.70
CA ARG A 299 18.03 -11.25 -52.30
C ARG A 299 19.41 -11.52 -52.91
N LYS A 300 20.27 -12.30 -52.22
CA LYS A 300 21.61 -12.66 -52.70
C LYS A 300 21.53 -13.52 -53.97
N ALA A 301 20.63 -14.52 -54.01
CA ALA A 301 20.39 -15.33 -55.20
C ALA A 301 19.94 -14.49 -56.40
N LYS A 302 18.92 -13.62 -56.22
CA LYS A 302 18.46 -12.69 -57.26
C LYS A 302 19.57 -11.76 -57.77
N SER A 303 20.41 -11.25 -56.86
CA SER A 303 21.55 -10.40 -57.24
C SER A 303 22.62 -11.17 -58.02
N GLY A 304 22.86 -12.44 -57.67
CA GLY A 304 23.78 -13.34 -58.38
C GLY A 304 23.28 -13.69 -59.78
N GLU A 305 22.00 -14.03 -59.91
CA GLU A 305 21.33 -14.26 -61.20
C GLU A 305 21.40 -13.01 -62.10
N ALA A 306 21.15 -11.81 -61.54
CA ALA A 306 21.25 -10.55 -62.27
C ALA A 306 22.68 -10.26 -62.75
N LEU A 307 23.69 -10.53 -61.91
CA LEU A 307 25.11 -10.38 -62.26
C LEU A 307 25.53 -11.36 -63.36
N GLU A 308 25.09 -12.62 -63.27
CA GLU A 308 25.39 -13.63 -64.29
C GLU A 308 24.72 -13.30 -65.64
N LYS A 309 23.46 -12.84 -65.61
CA LYS A 309 22.76 -12.38 -66.81
C LYS A 309 23.46 -11.17 -67.45
N ALA A 310 23.94 -10.23 -66.64
CA ALA A 310 24.72 -9.08 -67.12
C ALA A 310 26.09 -9.51 -67.71
N ARG A 311 26.76 -10.51 -67.13
CA ARG A 311 28.01 -11.07 -67.67
C ARG A 311 27.79 -11.69 -69.06
N LYS A 312 26.79 -12.58 -69.17
CA LYS A 312 26.42 -13.23 -70.44
C LYS A 312 26.03 -12.21 -71.52
N ALA A 313 25.32 -11.14 -71.17
CA ALA A 313 24.98 -10.06 -72.10
C ALA A 313 26.20 -9.27 -72.59
N ARG A 314 27.24 -9.10 -71.75
CA ARG A 314 28.51 -8.48 -72.16
C ARG A 314 29.33 -9.39 -73.08
N GLU A 315 29.37 -10.68 -72.77
CA GLU A 315 30.06 -11.69 -73.60
C GLU A 315 29.41 -11.83 -74.98
N ALA A 316 28.08 -11.70 -75.09
CA ALA A 316 27.35 -11.75 -76.38
C ALA A 316 27.44 -10.47 -77.22
N ALA A 317 27.93 -9.36 -76.66
CA ALA A 317 28.09 -8.07 -77.33
C ALA A 317 29.52 -7.83 -77.84
N SER A 318 30.44 -8.76 -77.58
CA SER A 318 31.83 -8.77 -78.06
C SER A 318 32.03 -9.82 -79.15
#